data_AF-A0AA43I9B4-F1
#
_entry.id   AF-A0AA43I9B4-F1
#
_cell.length_a   1.000
_cell.length_b   1.000
_cell.length_c   1.000
_cell.angle_alpha   90.00
_cell.angle_beta   90.00
_cell.angle_gamma   90.00
#
_symmetry.space_group_name_H-M   'P 1'
#
loop_
_entity.id
_entity.type
_entity.pdbx_description
1 polymer ?
#
loop_
_entity_poly.entity_id
_entity_poly.type
_entity_poly.pdbx_seq_one_letter_code
_entity_poly.pdbx_strand_id
1 'polypeptide(L)'
;MFACISGGGIAVAEIAQPGQLDINVFLQLTLGCFLLQFTISAISFLGSCLFNSSGKSLAVGAGIPLAMLACKMVAGMSDSLEKLSHLSINTLFDTEAIVNGEAFIGKLIVLGVIGVIGVICYVAGSVAFKNKDLPL
;
A
#
# COMPACT_ATOMS: atom_id res chain seq x y z
N MET A 1 -14.45 2.64 -7.54
CA MET A 1 -14.29 1.38 -6.76
C MET A 1 -14.04 1.66 -5.28
N PHE A 2 -13.02 2.42 -4.88
CA PHE A 2 -12.74 2.71 -3.47
C PHE A 2 -13.88 3.43 -2.72
N ALA A 3 -14.52 4.42 -3.35
CA ALA A 3 -15.71 5.09 -2.80
C ALA A 3 -16.92 4.15 -2.65
N CYS A 4 -17.07 3.17 -3.55
CA CYS A 4 -18.13 2.18 -3.48
C CYS A 4 -17.90 1.17 -2.35
N ILE A 5 -16.65 0.74 -2.15
CA ILE A 5 -16.26 -0.18 -1.07
C ILE A 5 -16.41 0.48 0.29
N SER A 6 -15.97 1.73 0.43
CA SER A 6 -16.14 2.50 1.69
C SER A 6 -17.60 2.81 1.97
N GLY A 7 -18.37 3.25 0.98
CA GLY A 7 -19.82 3.47 1.14
C GLY A 7 -20.57 2.20 1.52
N GLY A 8 -20.26 1.07 0.88
CA GLY A 8 -20.82 -0.23 1.24
C GLY A 8 -20.40 -0.69 2.65
N GLY A 9 -19.15 -0.46 3.03
CA GLY A 9 -18.64 -0.77 4.37
C GLY A 9 -19.36 0.01 5.47
N ILE A 10 -19.62 1.31 5.25
CA ILE A 10 -20.39 2.15 6.18
C ILE A 10 -21.83 1.63 6.29
N ALA A 11 -22.49 1.34 5.16
CA ALA A 11 -23.86 0.83 5.17
C ALA A 11 -24.00 -0.51 5.92
N VAL A 12 -23.07 -1.44 5.70
CA VAL A 12 -23.07 -2.74 6.40
C VAL A 12 -22.76 -2.56 7.89
N ALA A 13 -21.83 -1.67 8.25
CA ALA A 13 -21.49 -1.40 9.64
C ALA A 13 -22.65 -0.76 10.41
N GLU A 14 -23.42 0.14 9.79
CA GLU A 14 -24.62 0.71 10.41
C GLU A 14 -25.73 -0.34 10.62
N ILE A 15 -25.88 -1.29 9.69
CA ILE A 15 -26.85 -2.40 9.82
C ILE A 15 -26.41 -3.39 10.91
N ALA A 16 -25.12 -3.71 11.00
CA ALA A 16 -24.59 -4.70 11.92
C ALA A 16 -24.41 -4.16 13.35
N GLN A 17 -23.94 -2.92 13.49
CA GLN A 17 -23.62 -2.32 14.78
C GLN A 17 -23.92 -0.80 14.77
N PRO A 18 -25.19 -0.41 14.99
CA PRO A 18 -25.63 0.97 14.81
C PRO A 18 -24.89 1.94 15.75
N GLY A 19 -24.30 2.99 15.16
CA GLY A 19 -23.69 4.11 15.87
C GLY A 19 -22.36 3.83 16.57
N GLN A 20 -21.80 2.62 16.47
CA GLN A 20 -20.51 2.30 17.09
C GLN A 20 -19.30 2.49 16.15
N LEU A 21 -19.55 2.70 14.85
CA LEU A 21 -18.48 2.92 13.89
C LEU A 21 -18.03 4.38 13.91
N ASP A 22 -16.76 4.62 14.24
CA ASP A 22 -16.14 5.92 13.98
C ASP A 22 -15.83 6.05 12.48
N ILE A 23 -16.68 6.81 11.80
CA ILE A 23 -16.59 7.05 10.35
C ILE A 23 -15.25 7.72 10.00
N ASN A 24 -14.70 8.57 10.86
CA ASN A 24 -13.42 9.24 10.58
C ASN A 24 -12.27 8.22 10.57
N VAL A 25 -12.19 7.37 11.60
CA VAL A 25 -11.15 6.33 11.69
C VAL A 25 -11.27 5.34 10.52
N PHE A 26 -12.51 4.95 10.17
CA PHE A 26 -12.75 4.06 9.03
C PHE A 26 -12.31 4.66 7.68
N LEU A 27 -12.60 5.95 7.46
CA LEU A 27 -12.15 6.65 6.25
C LEU A 27 -10.63 6.79 6.20
N GLN A 28 -9.97 7.03 7.32
CA GLN A 28 -8.51 7.11 7.39
C GLN A 28 -7.84 5.76 7.08
N LEU A 29 -8.35 4.68 7.66
CA LEU A 29 -7.90 3.31 7.37
C LEU A 29 -8.08 2.98 5.88
N THR A 30 -9.24 3.34 5.33
CA THR A 30 -9.54 3.15 3.91
C THR A 30 -8.54 3.94 3.03
N LEU A 31 -8.29 5.21 3.35
CA LEU A 31 -7.42 6.07 2.57
C LEU A 31 -5.97 5.59 2.61
N GLY A 32 -5.51 5.06 3.74
CA GLY A 32 -4.18 4.48 3.81
C GLY A 32 -4.05 3.12 3.11
N CYS A 33 -5.09 2.29 3.15
CA CYS A 33 -5.17 1.09 2.34
C CYS A 33 -5.12 1.42 0.83
N PHE A 34 -5.80 2.50 0.41
CA PHE A 34 -5.72 3.00 -0.96
C PHE A 34 -4.30 3.37 -1.37
N LEU A 35 -3.58 4.12 -0.53
CA LEU A 35 -2.22 4.57 -0.82
C LEU A 35 -1.21 3.42 -0.85
N LEU A 36 -1.37 2.41 0.01
CA LEU A 36 -0.59 1.18 -0.08
C LEU A 36 -0.83 0.46 -1.41
N GLN A 37 -2.09 0.25 -1.78
CA GLN A 37 -2.44 -0.42 -3.03
C GLN A 37 -1.94 0.37 -4.26
N PHE A 38 -2.01 1.70 -4.21
CA PHE A 38 -1.44 2.58 -5.21
C PHE A 38 0.07 2.38 -5.35
N THR A 39 0.80 2.31 -4.25
CA THR A 39 2.26 2.08 -4.25
C THR A 39 2.61 0.71 -4.83
N ILE A 40 1.87 -0.33 -4.44
CA ILE A 40 2.03 -1.69 -4.98
C ILE A 40 1.81 -1.69 -6.50
N SER A 41 0.80 -0.97 -6.98
CA SER A 41 0.53 -0.83 -8.41
C SER A 41 1.62 -0.06 -9.16
N ALA A 42 2.23 0.94 -8.53
CA ALA A 42 3.34 1.68 -9.14
C ALA A 42 4.60 0.82 -9.27
N ILE A 43 4.89 -0.03 -8.27
CA ILE A 43 6.00 -0.99 -8.32
C ILE A 43 5.77 -2.04 -9.41
N SER A 44 4.54 -2.53 -9.55
CA SER A 44 4.21 -3.51 -10.60
C SER A 44 4.29 -2.91 -12.00
N PHE A 45 3.87 -1.66 -12.16
CA PHE A 45 4.02 -0.90 -13.40
C PHE A 45 5.50 -0.69 -13.74
N LEU A 46 6.33 -0.27 -12.78
CA LEU A 46 7.77 -0.11 -12.96
C LEU A 46 8.45 -1.43 -13.37
N GLY A 47 8.12 -2.54 -12.71
CA GLY A 47 8.59 -3.88 -13.10
C GLY A 47 8.22 -4.26 -14.53
N SER A 48 7.01 -3.88 -14.97
CA SER A 48 6.56 -4.09 -16.35
C SER A 48 7.31 -3.24 -17.37
N CYS A 49 7.63 -1.99 -17.03
CA CYS A 49 8.41 -1.13 -17.90
C CYS A 49 9.87 -1.60 -18.04
N LEU A 50 10.48 -2.09 -16.96
CA LEU A 50 11.89 -2.55 -16.96
C LEU A 50 12.08 -3.87 -17.71
N PHE A 51 11.24 -4.88 -17.49
CA PHE A 51 11.46 -6.22 -18.04
C PHE A 51 10.60 -6.49 -19.28
N ASN A 52 11.24 -6.86 -20.40
CA ASN A 52 10.52 -7.18 -21.64
C ASN A 52 9.92 -8.61 -21.65
N SER A 53 10.34 -9.46 -20.71
CA SER A 53 9.83 -10.82 -20.56
C SER A 53 8.72 -10.84 -19.53
N SER A 54 7.52 -11.28 -19.94
CA SER A 54 6.31 -11.31 -19.11
C SER A 54 6.53 -12.05 -17.79
N GLY A 55 7.31 -13.14 -17.78
CA GLY A 55 7.61 -13.90 -16.56
C GLY A 55 8.47 -13.13 -15.56
N LYS A 56 9.48 -12.40 -16.03
CA LYS A 56 10.38 -11.61 -15.17
C LYS A 56 9.72 -10.33 -14.65
N SER A 57 8.91 -9.69 -15.50
CA SER A 57 8.07 -8.55 -15.09
C SER A 57 7.12 -8.94 -13.95
N LEU A 58 6.40 -10.07 -14.09
CA LEU A 58 5.45 -10.51 -13.07
C LEU A 58 6.14 -10.86 -11.75
N ALA A 59 7.27 -11.56 -11.82
CA ALA A 59 8.04 -11.95 -10.65
C ALA A 59 8.57 -10.74 -9.86
N VAL A 60 9.02 -9.69 -10.54
CA VAL A 60 9.52 -8.47 -9.87
C VAL A 60 8.37 -7.57 -9.43
N GLY A 61 7.40 -7.35 -10.32
CA GLY A 61 6.30 -6.41 -10.10
C GLY A 61 5.26 -6.87 -9.09
N ALA A 62 4.94 -8.17 -9.04
CA ALA A 62 4.02 -8.74 -8.05
C ALA A 62 4.76 -9.46 -6.91
N GLY A 63 5.90 -10.08 -7.19
CA GLY A 63 6.64 -10.86 -6.20
C GLY A 63 7.30 -10.01 -5.11
N ILE A 64 7.82 -8.82 -5.42
CA ILE A 64 8.42 -7.93 -4.40
C ILE A 64 7.34 -7.46 -3.40
N PRO A 65 6.20 -6.89 -3.83
CA PRO A 65 5.11 -6.54 -2.92
C PRO A 65 4.58 -7.72 -2.10
N LEU A 66 4.45 -8.90 -2.73
CA LEU A 66 3.97 -10.10 -2.07
C LEU A 66 4.95 -10.62 -1.01
N ALA A 67 6.25 -10.63 -1.30
CA ALA A 67 7.28 -11.00 -0.34
C ALA A 67 7.32 -10.02 0.85
N MET A 68 7.20 -8.71 0.59
CA MET A 68 7.11 -7.70 1.64
C MET A 68 5.89 -7.89 2.55
N LEU A 69 4.75 -8.31 2.00
CA LEU A 69 3.56 -8.64 2.79
C LEU A 69 3.79 -9.89 3.64
N ALA A 70 4.35 -10.96 3.07
CA ALA A 70 4.66 -12.18 3.80
C ALA A 70 5.65 -11.93 4.95
N CYS A 71 6.70 -11.12 4.71
CA CYS A 71 7.63 -10.69 5.76
C CYS A 71 6.92 -9.92 6.88
N LYS A 72 5.98 -9.03 6.57
CA LYS A 72 5.19 -8.33 7.60
C LYS A 72 4.40 -9.31 8.47
N MET A 73 3.74 -10.30 7.86
CA MET A 73 2.95 -11.28 8.60
C MET A 73 3.82 -12.11 9.54
N VAL A 74 5.01 -12.52 9.10
CA VAL A 74 5.96 -13.29 9.91
C VAL A 74 6.59 -12.42 11.01
N ALA A 75 6.87 -11.15 10.73
CA ALA A 75 7.40 -10.21 11.71
C ALA A 75 6.43 -9.97 12.88
N GLY A 76 5.11 -10.00 12.62
CA GLY A 76 4.08 -9.90 13.67
C GLY A 76 3.97 -11.14 14.58
N MET A 77 4.70 -12.22 14.31
CA MET A 77 4.65 -13.45 15.12
C MET A 77 5.74 -13.53 16.21
N SER A 78 6.71 -12.61 16.23
CA SER A 78 7.83 -12.63 17.20
C SER A 78 8.57 -11.31 17.32
N ASP A 79 8.83 -10.86 18.56
CA ASP A 79 9.60 -9.62 18.88
C ASP A 79 11.02 -9.60 18.28
N SER A 80 11.63 -10.78 18.07
CA SER A 80 12.97 -10.88 17.48
C SER A 80 13.01 -10.52 15.98
N LEU A 81 11.85 -10.51 15.30
CA LEU A 81 11.73 -10.21 13.87
C LEU A 81 11.18 -8.79 13.61
N GLU A 82 10.98 -7.98 14.64
CA GLU A 82 10.45 -6.61 14.52
C GLU A 82 11.33 -5.71 13.62
N LYS A 83 12.65 -5.95 13.62
CA LYS A 83 13.62 -5.27 12.72
C LYS A 83 13.38 -5.54 11.24
N LEU A 84 12.77 -6.67 10.89
CA LEU A 84 12.39 -7.03 9.52
C LEU A 84 11.14 -6.28 9.07
N SER A 85 10.34 -5.79 10.02
CA SER A 85 9.16 -4.99 9.73
C SER A 85 9.55 -3.63 9.15
N HIS A 86 10.61 -2.97 9.60
CA HIS A 86 11.09 -1.70 9.01
C HIS A 86 11.51 -1.77 7.53
N LEU A 87 11.73 -2.97 6.99
CA LEU A 87 12.10 -3.18 5.59
C LEU A 87 10.88 -3.16 4.64
N SER A 88 9.66 -3.36 5.15
CA SER A 88 8.45 -3.51 4.33
C SER A 88 7.64 -2.22 4.20
N ILE A 89 7.20 -1.90 2.98
CA ILE A 89 6.27 -0.79 2.69
C ILE A 89 4.98 -0.91 3.50
N ASN A 90 4.56 -2.13 3.80
CA ASN A 90 3.36 -2.43 4.58
C ASN A 90 3.46 -2.03 6.06
N THR A 91 4.65 -1.73 6.56
CA THR A 91 4.89 -1.44 7.98
C THR A 91 4.82 0.05 8.29
N LEU A 92 5.09 0.88 7.27
CA LEU A 92 4.75 2.30 7.32
C LEU A 92 3.24 2.53 7.51
N PHE A 93 2.41 1.54 7.19
CA PHE A 93 0.99 1.53 7.51
C PHE A 93 0.74 0.81 8.84
N ASP A 94 0.94 1.55 9.92
CA ASP A 94 0.65 1.11 11.29
C ASP A 94 -0.84 1.31 11.60
N THR A 95 -1.58 0.21 11.51
CA THR A 95 -3.02 0.17 11.78
C THR A 95 -3.33 0.34 13.27
N GLU A 96 -2.43 -0.08 14.17
CA GLU A 96 -2.65 0.02 15.63
C GLU A 96 -2.49 1.45 16.09
N ALA A 97 -1.50 2.17 15.56
CA ALA A 97 -1.40 3.60 15.77
C ALA A 97 -2.68 4.31 15.30
N ILE A 98 -3.20 3.98 14.10
CA ILE A 98 -4.42 4.61 13.54
C ILE A 98 -5.64 4.44 14.46
N VAL A 99 -5.85 3.22 14.99
CA VAL A 99 -6.99 2.91 15.86
C VAL A 99 -6.86 3.53 17.25
N ASN A 100 -5.65 3.64 17.81
CA ASN A 100 -5.43 4.19 19.16
C ASN A 100 -5.43 5.73 19.25
N GLY A 101 -5.65 6.45 18.14
CA GLY A 101 -5.87 7.91 18.16
C GLY A 101 -4.64 8.79 18.37
N GLU A 102 -3.42 8.25 18.54
CA GLU A 102 -2.22 9.08 18.73
C GLU A 102 -1.78 9.80 17.44
N ALA A 103 -1.48 11.10 17.56
CA ALA A 103 -0.86 11.98 16.56
C ALA A 103 -1.32 11.83 15.09
N PHE A 104 -2.52 12.33 14.78
CA PHE A 104 -3.08 12.49 13.43
C PHE A 104 -2.08 13.08 12.40
N ILE A 105 -1.23 14.02 12.85
CA ILE A 105 -0.26 14.72 11.99
C ILE A 105 0.91 13.81 11.58
N GLY A 106 1.43 13.00 12.50
CA GLY A 106 2.50 12.03 12.19
C GLY A 106 2.03 10.97 11.19
N LYS A 107 0.78 10.52 11.33
CA LYS A 107 0.12 9.57 10.43
C LYS A 107 -0.05 10.11 9.02
N LEU A 108 -0.49 11.36 8.87
CA LEU A 108 -0.68 12.00 7.56
C LEU A 108 0.66 12.16 6.82
N ILE A 109 1.74 12.46 7.56
CA ILE A 109 3.09 12.57 6.99
C ILE A 109 3.56 11.22 6.47
N VAL A 110 3.42 10.14 7.25
CA VAL A 110 3.82 8.80 6.82
C VAL A 110 3.00 8.34 5.60
N LEU A 111 1.69 8.57 5.63
CA LEU A 111 0.80 8.27 4.50
C LEU A 111 1.15 9.07 3.24
N GLY A 112 1.49 10.35 3.42
CA GLY A 112 1.96 11.23 2.36
C GLY A 112 3.28 10.75 1.77
N VAL A 113 4.22 10.30 2.60
CA VAL A 113 5.50 9.73 2.14
C VAL A 113 5.27 8.47 1.30
N ILE A 114 4.40 7.56 1.72
CA ILE A 114 4.03 6.37 0.92
C ILE A 114 3.46 6.80 -0.45
N GLY A 115 2.54 7.77 -0.45
CA GLY A 115 1.96 8.30 -1.69
C GLY A 115 3.00 8.90 -2.63
N VAL A 116 3.94 9.68 -2.09
CA VAL A 116 5.04 10.29 -2.86
C VAL A 116 5.95 9.21 -3.44
N ILE A 117 6.29 8.17 -2.69
CA ILE A 117 7.07 7.02 -3.18
C ILE A 117 6.35 6.33 -4.34
N GLY A 118 5.03 6.13 -4.23
CA GLY A 118 4.20 5.60 -5.30
C GLY A 118 4.25 6.46 -6.57
N VAL A 119 4.11 7.77 -6.44
CA VAL A 119 4.21 8.72 -7.58
C VAL A 119 5.59 8.68 -8.22
N ILE A 120 6.66 8.69 -7.41
CA ILE A 120 8.05 8.60 -7.91
C ILE A 120 8.26 7.28 -8.68
N CYS A 121 7.78 6.15 -8.17
CA CYS A 121 7.87 4.87 -8.88
C CYS A 121 7.11 4.90 -10.21
N TYR A 122 5.94 5.54 -10.25
CA TYR A 122 5.14 5.66 -11.47
C TYR A 122 5.84 6.53 -12.53
N VAL A 123 6.39 7.67 -12.10
CA VAL A 123 7.17 8.57 -12.97
C VAL A 123 8.44 7.87 -13.47
N ALA A 124 9.16 7.18 -12.58
CA ALA A 124 10.36 6.41 -12.95
C ALA A 124 10.02 5.30 -13.95
N GLY A 125 8.92 4.58 -13.75
CA GLY A 125 8.41 3.59 -14.71
C GLY A 125 8.10 4.22 -16.08
N SER A 126 7.44 5.38 -16.10
CA SER A 126 7.12 6.10 -17.34
C SER A 126 8.38 6.57 -18.10
N VAL A 127 9.39 7.09 -17.39
CA VAL A 127 10.67 7.50 -17.97
C VAL A 127 11.44 6.28 -18.50
N ALA A 128 11.49 5.19 -17.73
CA ALA A 128 12.13 3.95 -18.14
C ALA A 128 11.47 3.35 -19.39
N PHE A 129 10.15 3.51 -19.53
CA PHE A 129 9.43 3.11 -20.74
C PHE A 129 9.77 3.98 -21.96
N LYS A 130 9.86 5.31 -21.79
CA LYS A 130 10.22 6.23 -22.89
C LYS A 130 11.62 6.01 -23.44
N ASN A 131 12.55 5.59 -22.59
CA ASN A 131 13.94 5.33 -22.98
C ASN A 131 14.16 3.88 -23.47
N LYS A 132 13.11 3.06 -23.50
CA LYS A 132 13.20 1.70 -24.03
C LYS A 132 13.09 1.76 -25.54
N ASP A 133 14.15 1.38 -26.24
CA ASP A 133 14.09 1.04 -27.64
C ASP A 133 13.20 -0.21 -27.77
N LEU A 134 11.97 -0.01 -28.22
CA LEU A 134 11.12 -1.10 -28.67
C LEU A 134 11.73 -1.63 -29.97
N PRO A 135 12.27 -2.86 -30.03
CA PRO A 135 12.50 -3.50 -31.31
C PRO A 135 11.13 -3.68 -31.96
N LEU A 136 10.88 -2.89 -33.01
CA LEU A 136 9.78 -3.09 -33.96
C LEU A 136 9.87 -4.49 -34.58
#